data_AF-A0A1B7W3E7-F1
#
_entry.id   AF-A0A1B7W3E7-F1
#
_cell.length_a   1.000
_cell.length_b   1.000
_cell.length_c   1.000
_cell.angle_alpha   90.00
_cell.angle_beta   90.00
_cell.angle_gamma   90.00
#
_symmetry.space_group_name_H-M   'P 1'
#
loop_
_entity.id
_entity.type
_entity.pdbx_description
1 polymer ?
#
loop_
_entity_poly.entity_id
_entity_poly.type
_entity_poly.pdbx_seq_one_letter_code
_entity_poly.pdbx_strand_id
1 'polypeptide(L)'
;MFLFTYLVERMLVYKFSSYSRQELEAMLGLTEWQKTRFYQEVKEETELETKLKTIPRLLNEGLTVEQIARILELEIEVVKTCNQTAK
;
A
#
# COMPACT_ATOMS: atom_id res chain seq x y z
N MET A 1 5.31 16.10 4.30
CA MET A 1 4.37 15.04 3.88
C MET A 1 3.57 14.49 5.07
N PHE A 2 4.23 13.90 6.08
CA PHE A 2 3.57 13.16 7.19
C PHE A 2 2.57 13.96 8.06
N LEU A 3 2.81 15.26 8.30
CA LEU A 3 1.90 16.11 9.09
C LEU A 3 0.54 16.34 8.42
N PHE A 4 0.51 16.40 7.09
CA PHE A 4 -0.74 16.64 6.34
C PHE A 4 -1.66 15.42 6.41
N THR A 5 -1.12 14.22 6.15
CA THR A 5 -1.89 12.97 6.21
C THR A 5 -2.45 12.74 7.62
N TYR A 6 -1.64 12.97 8.66
CA TYR A 6 -2.08 12.84 10.06
C TYR A 6 -3.22 13.81 10.41
N LEU A 7 -3.14 15.07 9.95
CA LEU A 7 -4.16 16.07 10.22
C LEU A 7 -5.48 15.75 9.49
N VAL A 8 -5.41 15.30 8.24
CA VAL A 8 -6.58 14.87 7.45
C VAL A 8 -7.25 13.66 8.10
N GLU A 9 -6.48 12.65 8.50
CA GLU A 9 -6.99 11.45 9.17
C GLU A 9 -7.70 11.82 10.50
N ARG A 10 -7.08 12.67 11.32
CA ARG A 10 -7.67 13.15 12.58
C ARG A 10 -8.94 13.96 12.36
N MET A 11 -8.97 14.82 11.35
CA MET A 11 -10.16 15.60 10.99
C MET A 11 -11.30 14.70 10.51
N LEU A 12 -11.02 13.67 9.71
CA LEU A 12 -12.02 12.73 9.24
C LEU A 12 -12.59 11.89 10.39
N VAL A 13 -11.72 11.34 11.25
CA VAL A 13 -12.14 10.57 12.43
C VAL A 13 -12.97 11.42 13.41
N TYR A 14 -12.59 12.68 13.60
CA TYR A 14 -13.32 13.59 14.51
C TYR A 14 -14.66 14.05 13.92
N LYS A 15 -14.67 14.46 12.65
CA LYS A 15 -15.85 15.07 12.01
C LYS A 15 -16.90 14.05 11.57
N PHE A 16 -16.49 12.80 11.40
CA PHE A 16 -17.34 11.72 10.91
C PHE A 16 -17.39 10.50 11.85
N SER A 17 -17.14 10.71 13.15
CA SER A 17 -17.12 9.66 14.17
C SER A 17 -18.41 8.84 14.27
N SER A 18 -19.54 9.42 13.87
CA SER A 18 -20.87 8.78 13.91
C SER A 18 -21.29 8.12 12.60
N TYR A 19 -20.52 8.28 11.52
CA TYR A 19 -20.83 7.70 10.22
C TYR A 19 -20.05 6.41 10.01
N SER A 20 -20.71 5.40 9.46
CA SER A 20 -20.06 4.20 8.97
C SER A 20 -19.16 4.50 7.78
N ARG A 21 -18.17 3.63 7.54
CA ARG A 21 -17.28 3.73 6.36
C ARG A 21 -18.08 3.80 5.05
N GLN A 22 -19.15 3.02 4.94
CA GLN A 22 -20.02 2.97 3.76
C GLN A 22 -20.76 4.30 3.53
N GLU A 23 -21.25 4.94 4.60
CA GLU A 23 -21.90 6.26 4.50
C GLU A 23 -20.90 7.33 4.07
N LEU A 24 -19.66 7.27 4.56
CA LEU A 24 -18.61 8.21 4.15
C LEU A 24 -18.18 8.02 2.71
N GLU A 25 -18.07 6.76 2.27
CA GLU A 25 -17.79 6.43 0.87
C GLU A 25 -18.87 7.01 -0.06
N ALA A 26 -20.15 6.92 0.33
CA ALA A 26 -21.26 7.49 -0.41
C ALA A 26 -21.25 9.03 -0.38
N MET A 27 -21.06 9.65 0.79
CA MET A 27 -21.08 11.11 0.96
C MET A 27 -19.92 11.81 0.25
N LEU A 28 -18.75 11.21 0.24
CA LEU A 28 -17.54 11.77 -0.36
C LEU A 28 -17.36 11.37 -1.83
N GLY A 29 -18.30 10.59 -2.39
CA GLY A 29 -18.21 10.09 -3.77
C GLY A 29 -16.97 9.23 -3.99
N LEU A 30 -16.52 8.50 -2.98
CA LEU A 30 -15.26 7.73 -3.04
C LEU A 30 -15.32 6.63 -4.10
N THR A 31 -16.50 6.13 -4.45
CA THR A 31 -16.69 5.17 -5.54
C THR A 31 -16.25 5.73 -6.90
N GLU A 32 -16.49 7.02 -7.16
CA GLU A 32 -16.04 7.67 -8.40
C GLU A 32 -14.56 8.07 -8.30
N TRP A 33 -14.13 8.53 -7.12
CA TRP A 33 -12.72 8.83 -6.88
C TRP A 33 -11.82 7.60 -7.06
N GLN A 34 -12.26 6.42 -6.62
CA GLN A 34 -11.53 5.16 -6.80
C GLN A 34 -11.36 4.78 -8.27
N LYS A 35 -12.24 5.25 -9.17
CA LYS A 35 -12.10 5.03 -10.62
C LYS A 35 -11.13 6.00 -11.28
N THR A 36 -10.69 7.05 -10.57
CA THR A 36 -9.74 8.02 -11.15
C THR A 36 -8.40 7.35 -11.40
N ARG A 37 -7.73 7.76 -12.49
CA ARG A 37 -6.38 7.27 -12.81
C ARG A 37 -5.40 7.49 -11.67
N PHE A 38 -5.47 8.67 -11.05
CA PHE A 38 -4.64 9.01 -9.90
C PHE A 38 -4.79 8.00 -8.74
N TYR A 39 -6.02 7.61 -8.39
CA TYR A 39 -6.22 6.63 -7.32
C TYR A 39 -5.65 5.25 -7.67
N GLN A 40 -5.84 4.80 -8.91
CA GLN A 40 -5.30 3.51 -9.36
C GLN A 40 -3.77 3.51 -9.36
N GLU A 41 -3.15 4.57 -9.87
CA GLU A 41 -1.68 4.76 -9.85
C GLU A 41 -1.14 4.73 -8.43
N VAL A 42 -1.74 5.49 -7.50
CA VAL A 42 -1.32 5.49 -6.09
C VAL A 42 -1.54 4.13 -5.44
N LYS A 43 -2.64 3.43 -5.76
CA LYS A 43 -2.93 2.10 -5.23
C LYS A 43 -1.90 1.07 -5.70
N GLU A 44 -1.57 1.08 -6.99
CA GLU A 44 -0.54 0.21 -7.57
C GLU A 44 0.84 0.49 -6.96
N GLU A 45 1.21 1.77 -6.81
CA GLU A 45 2.47 2.17 -6.16
C GLU A 45 2.52 1.70 -4.71
N THR A 46 1.42 1.86 -3.97
CA THR A 46 1.32 1.44 -2.56
C THR A 46 1.38 -0.08 -2.41
N GLU A 47 0.73 -0.83 -3.30
CA GLU A 47 0.78 -2.29 -3.31
C GLU A 47 2.19 -2.78 -3.60
N LEU A 48 2.86 -2.20 -4.60
CA LEU A 48 4.24 -2.53 -4.93
C LEU A 48 5.17 -2.20 -3.75
N GLU A 49 5.08 -0.99 -3.17
CA GLU A 49 5.89 -0.58 -2.03
C GLU A 49 5.69 -1.54 -0.84
N THR A 50 4.46 -1.99 -0.60
CA THR A 50 4.14 -2.94 0.48
C THR A 50 4.80 -4.29 0.21
N LYS A 51 4.66 -4.83 -1.01
CA LYS A 51 5.32 -6.09 -1.41
C LYS A 51 6.84 -5.98 -1.22
N LEU A 52 7.48 -4.90 -1.68
CA LEU A 52 8.92 -4.69 -1.53
C LEU A 52 9.35 -4.64 -0.06
N LYS A 53 8.61 -3.93 0.81
CA LYS A 53 8.89 -3.85 2.25
C LYS A 53 8.79 -5.20 2.96
N THR A 54 8.01 -6.15 2.43
CA THR A 54 7.90 -7.49 3.02
C THR A 54 9.04 -8.44 2.62
N ILE A 55 9.74 -8.17 1.51
CA ILE A 55 10.81 -9.03 0.98
C ILE A 55 11.91 -9.35 2.03
N PRO A 56 12.48 -8.37 2.77
CA PRO A 56 13.51 -8.66 3.76
C PRO A 56 13.04 -9.61 4.86
N ARG A 57 11.77 -9.47 5.29
CA ARG A 57 11.19 -10.37 6.29
C ARG A 57 11.06 -11.78 5.73
N LEU A 58 10.58 -11.94 4.50
CA LEU A 58 10.44 -13.25 3.86
C LEU A 58 11.79 -13.95 3.64
N LEU A 59 12.84 -13.19 3.29
CA LEU A 59 14.20 -13.70 3.20
C LEU A 59 14.71 -14.18 4.56
N ASN A 60 14.43 -13.43 5.64
CA ASN A 60 14.81 -13.83 7.01
C ASN A 60 14.09 -15.08 7.48
N GLU A 61 12.88 -15.35 7.01
CA GLU A 61 12.14 -16.60 7.25
C GLU A 61 12.69 -17.79 6.41
N GLY A 62 13.76 -17.58 5.63
CA GLY A 62 14.45 -18.62 4.87
C GLY A 62 13.84 -18.94 3.50
N LEU A 63 12.91 -18.11 3.01
CA LEU A 63 12.36 -18.27 1.66
C LEU A 63 13.39 -17.88 0.59
N THR A 64 13.43 -18.62 -0.51
CA THR A 64 14.32 -18.28 -1.64
C THR A 64 13.76 -17.11 -2.45
N VAL A 65 14.63 -16.43 -3.18
CA VAL A 65 14.28 -15.33 -4.09
C VAL A 65 13.19 -15.74 -5.08
N GLU A 66 13.26 -16.96 -5.62
CA GLU A 66 12.30 -17.49 -6.59
C GLU A 66 10.93 -17.77 -5.95
N GLN A 67 10.92 -18.24 -4.69
CA GLN A 67 9.68 -18.45 -3.94
C GLN A 67 9.01 -17.11 -3.62
N ILE A 68 9.79 -16.11 -3.20
CA ILE A 68 9.29 -14.77 -2.91
C ILE A 68 8.74 -14.09 -4.17
N ALA A 69 9.46 -14.19 -5.30
CA ALA A 69 9.00 -13.69 -6.58
C ALA A 69 7.64 -14.29 -6.98
N ARG A 70 7.48 -15.60 -6.77
CA ARG A 70 6.19 -16.28 -7.02
C ARG A 70 5.09 -15.84 -6.06
N ILE A 71 5.38 -15.73 -4.75
CA ILE A 71 4.39 -15.38 -3.73
C ILE A 71 3.89 -13.93 -3.89
N LEU A 72 4.81 -13.02 -4.23
CA LEU A 72 4.49 -11.59 -4.37
C LEU A 72 4.08 -11.23 -5.80
N GLU A 73 4.11 -12.19 -6.73
CA GLU A 73 3.86 -11.99 -8.16
C GLU A 73 4.76 -10.89 -8.74
N LEU A 74 6.03 -10.90 -8.35
CA LEU A 74 7.05 -9.96 -8.78
C LEU A 74 8.07 -10.65 -9.68
N GLU A 75 8.74 -9.86 -10.52
CA GLU A 75 9.89 -10.36 -11.27
C GLU A 75 11.05 -10.72 -10.33
N ILE A 76 11.76 -11.78 -10.66
CA ILE A 76 12.90 -12.28 -9.87
C ILE A 76 13.97 -11.19 -9.71
N GLU A 77 14.18 -10.35 -10.73
CA GLU A 77 15.16 -9.26 -10.71
C GLU A 77 14.83 -8.18 -9.67
N VAL A 78 13.53 -7.88 -9.49
CA VAL A 78 13.04 -6.93 -8.48
C VAL A 78 13.36 -7.44 -7.09
N VAL A 79 13.10 -8.73 -6.83
CA VAL A 79 13.39 -9.35 -5.52
C VAL A 79 14.89 -9.40 -5.24
N LYS A 80 15.72 -9.66 -6.26
CA LYS A 80 17.19 -9.64 -6.14
C LYS A 80 17.72 -8.24 -5.80
N THR A 81 17.20 -7.21 -6.45
CA THR A 81 17.63 -5.82 -6.22
C THR A 81 17.31 -5.37 -4.79
N CYS A 82 16.13 -5.71 -4.27
CA CYS A 82 15.77 -5.41 -2.88
C CYS A 82 16.66 -6.11 -1.84
N ASN A 83 17.21 -7.29 -2.15
CA ASN A 83 18.17 -7.97 -1.27
C ASN A 83 19.53 -7.24 -1.23
N GLN A 84 19.92 -6.57 -2.32
CA GLN A 84 21.23 -5.91 -2.43
C GLN A 84 21.28 -4.55 -1.71
N THR A 85 20.14 -3.89 -1.50
CA THR A 85 20.06 -2.58 -0.81
C THR A 85 20.04 -2.70 0.71
N ALA A 86 19.94 -3.92 1.27
CA ALA A 86 19.93 -4.19 2.71
C ALA A 86 21.32 -4.54 3.29
N LYS A 87 22.40 -4.33 2.52
CA LYS A 87 23.80 -4.51 2.95
C LYS A 87 24.49 -3.20 3.28
#